data_AF-A0A9X2CNA6-F1
#
_entry.id   AF-A0A9X2CNA6-F1
#
_cell.length_a   1.000
_cell.length_b   1.000
_cell.length_c   1.000
_cell.angle_alpha   90.00
_cell.angle_beta   90.00
_cell.angle_gamma   90.00
#
_symmetry.space_group_name_H-M   'P 1'
#
loop_
_entity.id
_entity.type
_entity.pdbx_description
1 polymer ?
#
loop_
_entity_poly.entity_id
_entity_poly.type
_entity_poly.pdbx_seq_one_letter_code
_entity_poly.pdbx_strand_id
1 'polypeptide(L)'
;MKRNNVLFVLFFLITLAFSGQELEKALYDEGFENVLIEEKEDTLKIFFEFREFRSPYHSMRFANDIVSSFVEGKHIEWIPLHHNVPIGKYNADSYNFNTLSSADLEFYNANNRPFKNYRFNIRIRPFVAARFGYYSSPFQTVFDAIVDTRIYLAKGLSAQTGLVIPIQNSLNNTSMESRVAPSMISYFTQFKPGHFANISYGTYHNDRYGLDVQYRYGLPSKNWSVGIEAGLTGFYYEDGFRDVIFSNMSKVHFLADIEYHLPIENLNVRASVGRFIYEDFGGRVDLIKQFGLVDVGLFGTYTQNGATAGFQFAIPIFPGNIFKTKKVQLRTTEEFRWEYTYNNEDRVGLKYRMGAPRLVDVLRQYRVDFIQSLKEQ
;
A
#
# COMPACT_ATOMS: atom_id res chain seq x y z
N MET A 1 -59.59 28.72 16.48
CA MET A 1 -58.60 28.93 15.40
C MET A 1 -57.26 28.36 15.83
N LYS A 2 -56.95 27.11 15.45
CA LYS A 2 -55.64 26.47 15.67
C LYS A 2 -54.72 26.90 14.52
N ARG A 3 -53.61 27.58 14.80
CA ARG A 3 -52.66 28.03 13.79
C ARG A 3 -51.33 27.29 13.97
N ASN A 4 -51.12 26.33 13.07
CA ASN A 4 -49.91 25.63 12.64
C ASN A 4 -48.58 25.90 13.37
N ASN A 5 -48.12 24.87 14.12
CA ASN A 5 -46.72 24.63 14.48
C ASN A 5 -46.12 23.57 13.54
N VAL A 6 -45.91 23.88 12.25
CA VAL A 6 -45.32 22.90 11.29
C VAL A 6 -44.10 23.47 10.54
N LEU A 7 -43.68 24.72 10.78
CA LEU A 7 -42.64 25.36 9.95
C LEU A 7 -41.23 25.44 10.56
N PHE A 8 -40.93 24.71 11.65
CA PHE A 8 -39.60 24.77 12.30
C PHE A 8 -38.75 23.50 12.12
N VAL A 9 -39.32 22.41 11.59
CA VAL A 9 -38.58 21.14 11.40
C VAL A 9 -37.92 21.06 10.00
N LEU A 10 -38.37 21.85 9.02
CA LEU A 10 -37.77 21.82 7.68
C LEU A 10 -36.48 22.64 7.54
N PHE A 11 -36.24 23.65 8.39
CA PHE A 11 -35.07 24.53 8.25
C PHE A 11 -33.80 23.92 8.85
N PHE A 12 -33.92 23.03 9.85
CA PHE A 12 -32.77 22.34 10.46
C PHE A 12 -32.25 21.18 9.59
N LEU A 13 -33.13 20.54 8.81
CA LEU A 13 -32.77 19.48 7.86
C LEU A 13 -32.07 20.01 6.59
N ILE A 14 -32.29 21.28 6.22
CA ILE A 14 -31.69 21.90 5.03
C ILE A 14 -30.28 22.45 5.32
N THR A 15 -29.97 22.84 6.56
CA THR A 15 -28.61 23.26 6.95
C THR A 15 -27.64 22.10 7.14
N LEU A 16 -28.11 20.92 7.56
CA LEU A 16 -27.25 19.75 7.82
C LEU A 16 -26.78 19.04 6.53
N ALA A 17 -27.66 18.90 5.54
CA ALA A 17 -27.29 18.30 4.25
C ALA A 17 -26.26 19.15 3.46
N PHE A 18 -26.23 20.47 3.72
CA PHE A 18 -25.29 21.39 3.08
C PHE A 18 -23.87 21.24 3.65
N SER A 19 -23.74 21.01 4.96
CA SER A 19 -22.43 20.84 5.63
C SER A 19 -21.67 19.60 5.15
N GLY A 20 -22.35 18.45 5.02
CA GLY A 20 -21.70 17.21 4.57
C GLY A 20 -21.16 17.28 3.14
N GLN A 21 -21.88 17.93 2.22
CA GLN A 21 -21.44 18.08 0.84
C GLN A 21 -20.30 19.10 0.69
N GLU A 22 -20.32 20.17 1.49
CA GLU A 22 -19.21 21.13 1.58
C GLU A 22 -17.96 20.50 2.16
N LEU A 23 -18.10 19.66 3.19
CA LEU A 23 -16.98 18.93 3.79
C LEU A 23 -16.39 17.88 2.83
N GLU A 24 -17.22 17.12 2.11
CA GLU A 24 -16.76 16.19 1.06
C GLU A 24 -15.93 16.94 0.02
N LYS A 25 -16.40 18.13 -0.39
CA LYS A 25 -15.71 18.97 -1.37
C LYS A 25 -14.40 19.54 -0.82
N ALA A 26 -14.38 20.02 0.42
CA ALA A 26 -13.18 20.56 1.07
C ALA A 26 -12.06 19.49 1.15
N LEU A 27 -12.41 18.29 1.60
CA LEU A 27 -11.49 17.14 1.60
C LEU A 27 -11.04 16.79 0.17
N TYR A 28 -11.96 16.78 -0.80
CA TYR A 28 -11.62 16.47 -2.19
C TYR A 28 -10.60 17.44 -2.80
N ASP A 29 -10.83 18.74 -2.61
CA ASP A 29 -9.96 19.81 -3.11
C ASP A 29 -8.54 19.69 -2.53
N GLU A 30 -8.42 19.21 -1.28
CA GLU A 30 -7.12 18.95 -0.61
C GLU A 30 -6.42 17.65 -1.04
N GLY A 31 -7.06 16.75 -1.78
CA GLY A 31 -6.39 15.53 -2.26
C GLY A 31 -7.04 14.22 -1.81
N PHE A 32 -8.04 14.27 -0.94
CA PHE A 32 -8.78 13.07 -0.52
C PHE A 32 -9.67 12.57 -1.67
N GLU A 33 -9.82 11.26 -1.75
CA GLU A 33 -10.62 10.56 -2.76
C GLU A 33 -11.54 9.56 -2.07
N ASN A 34 -12.55 9.07 -2.80
CA ASN A 34 -13.51 8.08 -2.27
C ASN A 34 -14.13 8.52 -0.93
N VAL A 35 -14.33 9.83 -0.76
CA VAL A 35 -14.83 10.41 0.50
C VAL A 35 -16.31 10.08 0.64
N LEU A 36 -16.68 9.47 1.76
CA LEU A 36 -18.07 9.23 2.15
C LEU A 36 -18.25 9.63 3.62
N ILE A 37 -19.36 10.30 3.91
CA ILE A 37 -19.66 10.82 5.25
C ILE A 37 -20.96 10.17 5.73
N GLU A 38 -20.89 9.43 6.84
CA GLU A 38 -22.07 8.95 7.59
C GLU A 38 -22.20 9.81 8.85
N GLU A 39 -23.20 10.68 8.86
CA GLU A 39 -23.50 11.55 9.99
C GLU A 39 -24.61 10.93 10.85
N LYS A 40 -24.34 10.82 12.16
CA LYS A 40 -25.32 10.49 13.21
C LYS A 40 -25.40 11.66 14.19
N GLU A 41 -26.28 11.55 15.19
CA GLU A 41 -26.51 12.60 16.19
C GLU A 41 -25.20 13.07 16.85
N ASP A 42 -24.44 12.14 17.44
CA ASP A 42 -23.19 12.45 18.18
C ASP A 42 -21.90 12.00 17.47
N THR A 43 -22.02 11.31 16.34
CA THR A 43 -20.87 10.69 15.66
C THR A 43 -20.83 11.04 14.19
N LEU A 44 -19.66 11.40 13.69
CA LEU A 44 -19.37 11.62 12.29
C LEU A 44 -18.33 10.61 11.81
N LYS A 45 -18.74 9.72 10.90
CA LYS A 45 -17.82 8.74 10.31
C LYS A 45 -17.41 9.20 8.92
N ILE A 46 -16.11 9.21 8.66
CA ILE A 46 -15.56 9.69 7.40
C ILE A 46 -14.69 8.59 6.78
N PHE A 47 -15.17 8.05 5.68
CA PHE A 47 -14.41 7.14 4.82
C PHE A 47 -13.59 7.97 3.86
N PHE A 48 -12.32 7.61 3.65
CA PHE A 48 -11.47 8.34 2.71
C PHE A 48 -10.30 7.49 2.20
N GLU A 49 -9.81 7.82 1.02
CA GLU A 49 -8.52 7.38 0.51
C GLU A 49 -7.63 8.59 0.27
N PHE A 50 -6.37 8.53 0.71
CA PHE A 50 -5.40 9.61 0.49
C PHE A 50 -4.07 9.00 0.07
N ARG A 51 -3.64 9.29 -1.16
CA ARG A 51 -2.53 8.59 -1.82
C ARG A 51 -1.21 9.37 -1.84
N GLU A 52 -1.17 10.53 -1.20
CA GLU A 52 0.05 11.36 -1.14
C GLU A 52 0.93 10.99 0.06
N PHE A 53 0.35 10.49 1.15
CA PHE A 53 1.08 10.01 2.31
C PHE A 53 1.16 8.49 2.34
N ARG A 54 2.33 8.00 2.74
CA ARG A 54 2.56 6.58 3.01
C ARG A 54 1.79 6.08 4.25
N SER A 55 1.64 6.94 5.27
CA SER A 55 1.09 6.56 6.57
C SER A 55 -0.34 7.09 6.75
N PRO A 56 -1.29 6.24 7.20
CA PRO A 56 -2.65 6.66 7.48
C PRO A 56 -2.74 7.70 8.61
N TYR A 57 -1.78 7.73 9.55
CA TYR A 57 -1.74 8.75 10.61
C TYR A 57 -1.71 10.17 10.02
N HIS A 58 -0.81 10.42 9.07
CA HIS A 58 -0.65 11.74 8.47
C HIS A 58 -1.90 12.15 7.69
N SER A 59 -2.52 11.20 6.99
CA SER A 59 -3.78 11.43 6.28
C SER A 59 -4.91 11.78 7.25
N MET A 60 -5.05 11.05 8.37
CA MET A 60 -6.08 11.34 9.38
C MET A 60 -5.81 12.67 10.10
N ARG A 61 -4.56 12.96 10.46
CA ARG A 61 -4.17 14.22 11.11
C ARG A 61 -4.50 15.43 10.22
N PHE A 62 -4.14 15.34 8.93
CA PHE A 62 -4.43 16.38 7.94
C PHE A 62 -5.95 16.54 7.70
N ALA A 63 -6.67 15.42 7.59
CA ALA A 63 -8.13 15.46 7.48
C ALA A 63 -8.79 16.10 8.71
N ASN A 64 -8.24 15.88 9.92
CA ASN A 64 -8.73 16.48 11.15
C ASN A 64 -8.60 18.01 11.17
N ASP A 65 -7.50 18.55 10.65
CA ASP A 65 -7.32 20.00 10.52
C ASP A 65 -8.40 20.61 9.62
N ILE A 66 -8.76 19.93 8.52
CA ILE A 66 -9.83 20.36 7.62
C ILE A 66 -11.19 20.26 8.32
N VAL A 67 -11.53 19.10 8.88
CA VAL A 67 -12.86 18.84 9.47
C VAL A 67 -13.15 19.71 10.70
N SER A 68 -12.12 20.06 11.48
CA SER A 68 -12.27 20.94 12.65
C SER A 68 -12.91 22.30 12.32
N SER A 69 -12.86 22.74 11.06
CA SER A 69 -13.49 23.98 10.59
C SER A 69 -14.98 23.84 10.23
N PHE A 70 -15.50 22.61 10.13
CA PHE A 70 -16.86 22.31 9.67
C PHE A 70 -17.76 21.69 10.75
N VAL A 71 -17.16 21.06 11.76
CA VAL A 71 -17.88 20.21 12.70
C VAL A 71 -17.44 20.53 14.13
N GLU A 72 -18.38 20.96 14.96
CA GLU A 72 -18.16 21.23 16.38
C GLU A 72 -18.96 20.24 17.24
N GLY A 73 -18.34 19.71 18.29
CA GLY A 73 -19.00 18.90 19.31
C GLY A 73 -19.36 17.45 18.94
N LYS A 74 -18.91 16.93 17.78
CA LYS A 74 -19.14 15.53 17.39
C LYS A 74 -17.91 14.66 17.56
N HIS A 75 -18.14 13.39 17.90
CA HIS A 75 -17.10 12.37 17.87
C HIS A 75 -16.79 11.95 16.43
N ILE A 76 -15.55 12.12 15.99
CA ILE A 76 -15.13 11.77 14.64
C ILE A 76 -14.48 10.38 14.62
N GLU A 77 -14.97 9.51 13.73
CA GLU A 77 -14.36 8.23 13.40
C GLU A 77 -13.81 8.27 11.97
N TRP A 78 -12.50 8.03 11.82
CA TRP A 78 -11.80 7.94 10.54
C TRP A 78 -11.78 6.51 10.02
N ILE A 79 -12.19 6.31 8.78
CA ILE A 79 -12.19 5.01 8.11
C ILE A 79 -11.30 5.08 6.86
N PRO A 80 -9.98 4.93 6.99
CA PRO A 80 -9.09 4.93 5.84
C PRO A 80 -9.37 3.72 4.93
N LEU A 81 -9.30 3.97 3.63
CA LEU A 81 -9.46 2.99 2.57
C LEU A 81 -8.09 2.66 1.98
N HIS A 82 -7.90 1.39 1.61
CA HIS A 82 -6.81 0.97 0.73
C HIS A 82 -7.40 0.32 -0.52
N HIS A 83 -7.10 0.86 -1.70
CA HIS A 83 -7.67 0.40 -2.96
C HIS A 83 -9.20 0.38 -2.94
N ASN A 84 -9.81 1.44 -2.43
CA ASN A 84 -11.25 1.55 -2.23
C ASN A 84 -11.84 0.43 -1.34
N VAL A 85 -11.06 -0.13 -0.39
CA VAL A 85 -11.52 -1.10 0.61
C VAL A 85 -11.30 -0.55 2.02
N PRO A 86 -12.37 -0.42 2.83
CA PRO A 86 -12.25 0.01 4.23
C PRO A 86 -11.39 -0.93 5.08
N ILE A 87 -10.45 -0.37 5.84
CA ILE A 87 -9.54 -1.15 6.71
C ILE A 87 -10.12 -1.30 8.13
N GLY A 88 -10.51 -0.19 8.75
CA GLY A 88 -11.02 -0.14 10.12
C GLY A 88 -11.29 1.27 10.58
N LYS A 89 -11.82 1.44 11.79
CA LYS A 89 -12.23 2.74 12.34
C LYS A 89 -11.23 3.21 13.37
N TYR A 90 -10.81 4.47 13.27
CA TYR A 90 -9.90 5.11 14.20
C TYR A 90 -10.60 6.34 14.80
N ASN A 91 -10.59 6.45 16.13
CA ASN A 91 -11.06 7.67 16.78
C ASN A 91 -10.12 8.85 16.46
N ALA A 92 -10.67 10.02 16.16
CA ALA A 92 -9.87 11.18 15.74
C ALA A 92 -8.87 11.68 16.80
N ASP A 93 -9.21 11.58 18.09
CA ASP A 93 -8.39 12.13 19.17
C ASP A 93 -7.35 11.13 19.68
N SER A 94 -7.79 9.89 19.93
CA SER A 94 -6.98 8.84 20.55
C SER A 94 -6.32 7.88 19.56
N TYR A 95 -6.77 7.88 18.30
CA TYR A 95 -6.42 6.87 17.29
C TYR A 95 -6.72 5.42 17.72
N ASN A 96 -7.56 5.23 18.74
CA ASN A 96 -8.03 3.91 19.14
C ASN A 96 -8.77 3.24 17.99
N PHE A 97 -8.50 1.95 17.79
CA PHE A 97 -9.06 1.18 16.68
C PHE A 97 -10.28 0.38 17.07
N ASN A 98 -11.28 0.41 16.20
CA ASN A 98 -12.42 -0.48 16.21
C ASN A 98 -12.58 -1.17 14.85
N THR A 99 -13.03 -2.42 14.87
CA THR A 99 -13.41 -3.12 13.65
C THR A 99 -14.66 -2.50 13.03
N LEU A 100 -14.79 -2.63 11.71
CA LEU A 100 -16.01 -2.24 11.00
C LEU A 100 -17.17 -3.17 11.36
N SER A 101 -18.31 -2.59 11.70
CA SER A 101 -19.57 -3.31 11.91
C SER A 101 -20.23 -3.66 10.57
N SER A 102 -21.22 -4.56 10.58
CA SER A 102 -22.03 -4.85 9.39
C SER A 102 -22.71 -3.59 8.84
N ALA A 103 -23.23 -2.73 9.72
CA ALA A 103 -23.85 -1.46 9.34
C ALA A 103 -22.85 -0.51 8.63
N ASP A 104 -21.60 -0.44 9.10
CA ASP A 104 -20.55 0.36 8.44
C ASP A 104 -20.29 -0.13 7.01
N LEU A 105 -20.22 -1.45 6.82
CA LEU A 105 -20.00 -2.07 5.52
C LEU A 105 -21.22 -1.93 4.59
N GLU A 106 -22.44 -2.09 5.12
CA GLU A 106 -23.68 -1.89 4.37
C GLU A 106 -23.81 -0.45 3.89
N PHE A 107 -23.59 0.53 4.77
CA PHE A 107 -23.57 1.95 4.42
C PHE A 107 -22.52 2.21 3.32
N TYR A 108 -21.29 1.74 3.52
CA TYR A 108 -20.22 1.95 2.55
C TYR A 108 -20.56 1.31 1.18
N ASN A 109 -21.03 0.06 1.16
CA ASN A 109 -21.34 -0.63 -0.10
C ASN A 109 -22.53 0.00 -0.84
N ALA A 110 -23.55 0.50 -0.12
CA ALA A 110 -24.70 1.15 -0.73
C ALA A 110 -24.34 2.51 -1.36
N ASN A 111 -23.39 3.23 -0.77
CA ASN A 111 -23.03 4.60 -1.15
C ASN A 111 -21.75 4.70 -1.99
N ASN A 112 -20.88 3.68 -1.97
CA ASN A 112 -19.65 3.68 -2.76
C ASN A 112 -19.99 3.66 -4.26
N ARG A 113 -19.45 4.66 -4.96
CA ARG A 113 -19.51 4.78 -6.41
C ARG A 113 -18.08 4.75 -6.91
N PRO A 114 -17.58 3.59 -7.39
CA PRO A 114 -16.29 3.53 -8.06
C PRO A 114 -16.22 4.65 -9.11
N PHE A 115 -15.12 5.40 -9.11
CA PHE A 115 -14.87 6.56 -9.98
C PHE A 115 -15.53 7.90 -9.60
N LYS A 116 -16.40 7.99 -8.59
CA LYS A 116 -16.89 9.30 -8.13
C LYS A 116 -15.71 10.11 -7.59
N ASN A 117 -15.50 11.31 -8.14
CA ASN A 117 -14.37 12.18 -7.75
C ASN A 117 -13.00 11.48 -7.86
N TYR A 118 -12.82 10.66 -8.91
CA TYR A 118 -11.57 9.97 -9.15
C TYR A 118 -10.57 10.86 -9.88
N ARG A 119 -9.35 11.01 -9.34
CA ARG A 119 -8.24 11.59 -10.10
C ARG A 119 -7.40 10.50 -10.74
N PHE A 120 -7.11 10.71 -12.02
CA PHE A 120 -6.15 9.91 -12.74
C PHE A 120 -4.74 10.22 -12.22
N ASN A 121 -4.15 9.24 -11.55
CA ASN A 121 -2.84 9.37 -10.91
C ASN A 121 -1.72 8.89 -11.85
N ILE A 122 -0.75 9.76 -12.12
CA ILE A 122 0.51 9.46 -12.78
C ILE A 122 1.60 9.51 -11.72
N ARG A 123 2.41 8.46 -11.62
CA ARG A 123 3.43 8.28 -10.59
C ARG A 123 4.81 8.18 -11.19
N ILE A 124 5.76 8.88 -10.60
CA ILE A 124 7.19 8.74 -10.89
C ILE A 124 7.83 7.89 -9.79
N ARG A 125 8.53 6.83 -10.18
CA ARG A 125 9.15 5.88 -9.26
C ARG A 125 10.55 5.50 -9.74
N PRO A 126 11.59 5.61 -8.91
CA PRO A 126 12.88 5.02 -9.23
C PRO A 126 12.82 3.51 -9.03
N PHE A 127 13.56 2.78 -9.86
CA PHE A 127 13.90 1.38 -9.64
C PHE A 127 15.42 1.25 -9.60
N VAL A 128 15.91 0.62 -8.53
CA VAL A 128 17.33 0.38 -8.31
C VAL A 128 17.55 -1.09 -8.02
N ALA A 129 18.49 -1.68 -8.75
CA ALA A 129 19.11 -2.95 -8.41
C ALA A 129 20.62 -2.75 -8.38
N ALA A 130 21.30 -3.33 -7.40
CA ALA A 130 22.75 -3.26 -7.34
C ALA A 130 23.34 -4.58 -6.88
N ARG A 131 24.53 -4.89 -7.37
CA ARG A 131 25.42 -5.92 -6.88
C ARG A 131 26.76 -5.27 -6.56
N PHE A 132 27.28 -5.57 -5.38
CA PHE A 132 28.58 -5.09 -4.91
C PHE A 132 29.51 -6.28 -4.71
N GLY A 133 30.81 -6.07 -4.89
CA GLY A 133 31.83 -7.06 -4.49
C GLY A 133 32.25 -8.07 -5.55
N TYR A 134 31.87 -7.88 -6.82
CA TYR A 134 32.44 -8.67 -7.91
C TYR A 134 33.82 -8.14 -8.31
N TYR A 135 34.85 -8.99 -8.32
CA TYR A 135 36.25 -8.55 -8.43
C TYR A 135 36.55 -7.68 -9.66
N SER A 136 36.05 -8.06 -10.84
CA SER A 136 36.29 -7.31 -12.08
C SER A 136 35.37 -6.10 -12.28
N SER A 137 34.26 -6.04 -11.56
CA SER A 137 33.30 -4.93 -11.61
C SER A 137 32.67 -4.74 -10.22
N PRO A 138 33.35 -3.99 -9.32
CA PRO A 138 32.97 -3.95 -7.91
C PRO A 138 31.60 -3.30 -7.67
N PHE A 139 31.11 -2.52 -8.64
CA PHE A 139 29.83 -1.82 -8.58
C PHE A 139 29.06 -2.08 -9.87
N GLN A 140 28.03 -2.93 -9.77
CA GLN A 140 27.10 -3.19 -10.86
C GLN A 140 25.72 -2.67 -10.47
N THR A 141 25.11 -1.83 -11.29
CA THR A 141 23.82 -1.20 -11.01
C THR A 141 22.87 -1.21 -12.20
N VAL A 142 21.58 -1.28 -11.89
CA VAL A 142 20.48 -0.82 -12.75
C VAL A 142 19.83 0.35 -12.06
N PHE A 143 19.66 1.45 -12.79
CA PHE A 143 18.86 2.59 -12.38
C PHE A 143 17.89 2.96 -13.49
N ASP A 144 16.60 2.82 -13.18
CA ASP A 144 15.51 3.12 -14.09
C ASP A 144 14.59 4.17 -13.46
N ALA A 145 14.06 5.09 -14.28
CA ALA A 145 12.90 5.90 -13.93
C ALA A 145 11.65 5.24 -14.49
N ILE A 146 10.64 5.03 -13.63
CA ILE A 146 9.37 4.44 -14.02
C ILE A 146 8.29 5.51 -13.91
N VAL A 147 7.59 5.74 -15.02
CA VAL A 147 6.36 6.55 -15.06
C VAL A 147 5.19 5.59 -15.17
N ASP A 148 4.45 5.39 -14.09
CA ASP A 148 3.36 4.42 -14.03
C ASP A 148 2.03 5.04 -13.56
N THR A 149 0.96 4.31 -13.77
CA THR A 149 -0.38 4.64 -13.28
C THR A 149 -1.01 3.42 -12.62
N ARG A 150 -1.87 3.66 -11.63
CA ARG A 150 -2.75 2.64 -11.06
C ARG A 150 -4.19 3.11 -11.18
N ILE A 151 -4.98 2.35 -11.93
CA ILE A 151 -6.39 2.60 -12.21
C ILE A 151 -7.24 1.68 -11.34
N TYR A 152 -8.14 2.22 -10.54
CA TYR A 152 -9.13 1.42 -9.82
C TYR A 152 -10.27 1.07 -10.77
N LEU A 153 -10.57 -0.22 -10.92
CA LEU A 153 -11.62 -0.71 -11.83
C LEU A 153 -12.91 -1.00 -11.06
N ALA A 154 -12.80 -1.39 -9.80
CA ALA A 154 -13.91 -1.61 -8.87
C ALA A 154 -13.37 -1.54 -7.42
N LYS A 155 -14.24 -1.74 -6.44
CA LYS A 155 -13.83 -1.94 -5.03
C LYS A 155 -12.77 -3.05 -4.95
N GLY A 156 -11.57 -2.72 -4.46
CA GLY A 156 -10.46 -3.66 -4.33
C GLY A 156 -9.73 -4.00 -5.65
N LEU A 157 -10.37 -3.83 -6.80
CA LEU A 157 -9.81 -4.20 -8.11
C LEU A 157 -9.07 -3.02 -8.74
N SER A 158 -7.82 -3.24 -9.12
CA SER A 158 -6.98 -2.23 -9.76
C SER A 158 -6.15 -2.82 -10.89
N ALA A 159 -5.78 -1.99 -11.86
CA ALA A 159 -4.80 -2.29 -12.89
C ALA A 159 -3.65 -1.30 -12.79
N GLN A 160 -2.42 -1.80 -12.85
CA GLN A 160 -1.21 -0.99 -12.88
C GLN A 160 -0.46 -1.27 -14.17
N THR A 161 0.05 -0.21 -14.80
CA THR A 161 0.92 -0.29 -15.97
C THR A 161 1.72 1.02 -16.10
N GLY A 162 2.76 1.03 -16.93
CA GLY A 162 3.59 2.21 -17.10
C GLY A 162 4.71 2.03 -18.10
N LEU A 163 5.64 2.98 -18.07
CA LEU A 163 6.82 3.04 -18.92
C LEU A 163 8.07 3.02 -18.05
N VAL A 164 9.02 2.17 -18.39
CA VAL A 164 10.38 2.20 -17.86
C VAL A 164 11.25 3.03 -18.80
N ILE A 165 11.95 4.00 -18.25
CA ILE A 165 12.94 4.84 -18.90
C ILE A 165 14.30 4.48 -18.27
N PRO A 166 15.11 3.64 -18.94
CA PRO A 166 16.42 3.25 -18.42
C PRO A 166 17.36 4.46 -18.34
N ILE A 167 18.05 4.62 -17.21
CA ILE A 167 19.03 5.70 -17.01
C ILE A 167 20.46 5.14 -17.05
N GLN A 168 20.69 4.01 -16.37
CA GLN A 168 21.97 3.32 -16.38
C GLN A 168 21.77 1.82 -16.20
N ASN A 169 22.55 1.03 -16.93
CA ASN A 169 22.62 -0.41 -16.73
C ASN A 169 24.04 -0.94 -16.90
N SER A 170 24.55 -1.57 -15.85
CA SER A 170 25.84 -2.27 -15.80
C SER A 170 25.74 -3.63 -15.09
N LEU A 171 24.52 -4.02 -14.70
CA LEU A 171 24.25 -5.22 -13.88
C LEU A 171 23.75 -6.40 -14.70
N ASN A 172 23.00 -6.15 -15.78
CA ASN A 172 22.45 -7.20 -16.62
C ASN A 172 22.50 -6.80 -18.10
N ASN A 173 22.04 -7.70 -18.97
CA ASN A 173 22.09 -7.53 -20.42
C ASN A 173 20.83 -6.87 -20.99
N THR A 174 19.94 -6.32 -20.15
CA THR A 174 18.75 -5.60 -20.63
C THR A 174 19.18 -4.34 -21.36
N SER A 175 18.61 -4.08 -22.54
CA SER A 175 18.94 -2.88 -23.30
C SER A 175 18.59 -1.59 -22.57
N MET A 176 19.16 -0.49 -23.05
CA MET A 176 18.83 0.87 -22.63
C MET A 176 17.57 1.41 -23.32
N GLU A 177 16.82 0.57 -24.03
CA GLU A 177 15.56 0.97 -24.66
C GLU A 177 14.43 1.11 -23.63
N SER A 178 13.55 2.08 -23.88
CA SER A 178 12.32 2.20 -23.10
C SER A 178 11.43 0.98 -23.31
N ARG A 179 10.79 0.53 -22.25
CA ARG A 179 10.02 -0.72 -22.21
C ARG A 179 8.81 -0.61 -21.29
N VAL A 180 7.90 -1.58 -21.33
CA VAL A 180 6.72 -1.57 -20.49
C VAL A 180 7.14 -1.79 -19.03
N ALA A 181 6.61 -0.98 -18.11
CA ALA A 181 6.82 -1.22 -16.70
C ALA A 181 6.03 -2.47 -16.25
N PRO A 182 6.47 -3.16 -15.17
CA PRO A 182 5.68 -4.24 -14.58
C PRO A 182 4.21 -3.89 -14.45
N SER A 183 3.38 -4.68 -15.14
CA SER A 183 1.98 -4.41 -15.39
C SER A 183 1.14 -5.55 -14.85
N MET A 184 0.16 -5.23 -14.00
CA MET A 184 -0.64 -6.24 -13.31
C MET A 184 -2.04 -5.77 -13.01
N ILE A 185 -2.96 -6.73 -12.95
CA ILE A 185 -4.26 -6.57 -12.32
C ILE A 185 -4.15 -7.10 -10.90
N SER A 186 -4.72 -6.39 -9.92
CA SER A 186 -4.69 -6.76 -8.51
C SER A 186 -6.05 -6.59 -7.87
N TYR A 187 -6.46 -7.54 -7.04
CA TYR A 187 -7.67 -7.50 -6.24
C TYR A 187 -7.31 -7.60 -4.76
N PHE A 188 -7.45 -6.48 -4.04
CA PHE A 188 -7.30 -6.39 -2.60
C PHE A 188 -8.67 -6.51 -1.92
N THR A 189 -8.76 -7.23 -0.81
CA THR A 189 -10.00 -7.34 -0.05
C THR A 189 -9.76 -7.58 1.44
N GLN A 190 -10.72 -7.13 2.25
CA GLN A 190 -10.89 -7.52 3.64
C GLN A 190 -12.27 -8.18 3.77
N PHE A 191 -12.30 -9.51 3.75
CA PHE A 191 -13.56 -10.25 3.72
C PHE A 191 -14.17 -10.48 5.11
N LYS A 192 -13.34 -10.40 6.16
CA LYS A 192 -13.73 -10.35 7.58
C LYS A 192 -12.78 -9.41 8.31
N PRO A 193 -13.17 -8.81 9.45
CA PRO A 193 -12.27 -8.00 10.25
C PRO A 193 -10.95 -8.71 10.53
N GLY A 194 -9.83 -8.07 10.14
CA GLY A 194 -8.49 -8.64 10.32
C GLY A 194 -8.07 -9.70 9.30
N HIS A 195 -8.94 -10.11 8.38
CA HIS A 195 -8.63 -11.06 7.31
C HIS A 195 -8.48 -10.34 5.97
N PHE A 196 -7.24 -10.19 5.53
CA PHE A 196 -6.87 -9.46 4.34
C PHE A 196 -6.34 -10.41 3.26
N ALA A 197 -6.66 -10.13 2.01
CA ALA A 197 -6.11 -10.85 0.86
C ALA A 197 -5.77 -9.88 -0.27
N ASN A 198 -4.71 -10.19 -1.00
CA ASN A 198 -4.35 -9.53 -2.25
C ASN A 198 -4.01 -10.60 -3.29
N ILE A 199 -4.67 -10.56 -4.43
CA ILE A 199 -4.40 -11.46 -5.56
C ILE A 199 -3.97 -10.61 -6.73
N SER A 200 -2.88 -10.94 -7.40
CA SER A 200 -2.45 -10.24 -8.60
C SER A 200 -2.01 -11.17 -9.72
N TYR A 201 -2.23 -10.74 -10.96
CA TYR A 201 -1.75 -11.41 -12.15
C TYR A 201 -1.13 -10.40 -13.11
N GLY A 202 0.09 -10.68 -13.59
CA GLY A 202 0.80 -9.78 -14.48
C GLY A 202 2.30 -10.01 -14.53
N THR A 203 3.04 -8.97 -14.91
CA THR A 203 4.51 -8.91 -14.89
C THR A 203 5.00 -8.19 -13.63
N TYR A 204 6.15 -8.63 -13.12
CA TYR A 204 6.80 -8.21 -11.88
C TYR A 204 8.28 -7.98 -12.14
N HIS A 205 8.97 -7.24 -11.26
CA HIS A 205 10.42 -7.09 -11.36
C HIS A 205 11.15 -8.43 -11.15
N ASN A 206 12.43 -8.47 -11.50
CA ASN A 206 13.26 -9.69 -11.55
C ASN A 206 12.73 -10.69 -12.60
N ASP A 207 12.23 -10.17 -13.73
CA ASP A 207 11.88 -10.92 -14.92
C ASP A 207 10.82 -12.01 -14.65
N ARG A 208 9.86 -11.73 -13.75
CA ARG A 208 8.81 -12.67 -13.35
C ARG A 208 7.46 -12.26 -13.90
N TYR A 209 6.68 -13.23 -14.33
CA TYR A 209 5.27 -13.03 -14.63
C TYR A 209 4.43 -14.18 -14.06
N GLY A 210 3.16 -13.92 -13.79
CA GLY A 210 2.22 -14.95 -13.34
C GLY A 210 1.31 -14.49 -12.21
N LEU A 211 0.84 -15.46 -11.42
CA LEU A 211 -0.11 -15.27 -10.33
C LEU A 211 0.64 -15.12 -8.99
N ASP A 212 0.28 -14.12 -8.20
CA ASP A 212 0.68 -13.92 -6.81
C ASP A 212 -0.58 -13.83 -5.94
N VAL A 213 -0.57 -14.53 -4.82
CA VAL A 213 -1.65 -14.57 -3.83
C VAL A 213 -1.04 -14.33 -2.46
N GLN A 214 -1.55 -13.33 -1.76
CA GLN A 214 -1.14 -12.98 -0.41
C GLN A 214 -2.37 -13.01 0.48
N TYR A 215 -2.24 -13.62 1.65
CA TYR A 215 -3.25 -13.63 2.69
C TYR A 215 -2.58 -13.24 4.00
N ARG A 216 -3.28 -12.45 4.81
CA ARG A 216 -2.82 -12.06 6.14
C ARG A 216 -3.97 -11.98 7.13
N TYR A 217 -3.78 -12.61 8.27
CA TYR A 217 -4.64 -12.45 9.44
C TYR A 217 -3.91 -11.64 10.51
N GLY A 218 -4.51 -10.55 10.94
CA GLY A 218 -4.01 -9.69 12.01
C GLY A 218 -4.80 -8.41 12.08
N LEU A 219 -5.35 -8.09 13.24
CA LEU A 219 -6.05 -6.82 13.43
C LEU A 219 -5.02 -5.70 13.66
N PRO A 220 -5.27 -4.48 13.15
CA PRO A 220 -4.45 -3.31 13.46
C PRO A 220 -4.23 -3.03 14.96
N SER A 221 -5.17 -3.44 15.81
CA SER A 221 -5.08 -3.34 17.28
C SER A 221 -4.29 -4.48 17.95
N LYS A 222 -3.74 -5.41 17.18
CA LYS A 222 -2.96 -6.55 17.70
C LYS A 222 -1.51 -6.41 17.27
N ASN A 223 -0.63 -6.81 18.18
CA ASN A 223 0.82 -6.74 17.98
C ASN A 223 1.37 -7.95 17.24
N TRP A 224 0.50 -8.72 16.56
CA TRP A 224 0.94 -9.86 15.78
C TRP A 224 0.06 -10.04 14.55
N SER A 225 0.63 -10.65 13.52
CA SER A 225 -0.09 -11.12 12.35
C SER A 225 0.55 -12.38 11.81
N VAL A 226 -0.24 -13.20 11.12
CA VAL A 226 0.22 -14.40 10.41
C VAL A 226 -0.16 -14.27 8.94
N GLY A 227 0.72 -14.69 8.06
CA GLY A 227 0.56 -14.52 6.62
C GLY A 227 0.95 -15.76 5.83
N ILE A 228 0.39 -15.84 4.63
CA ILE A 228 0.81 -16.78 3.59
C ILE A 228 0.96 -15.99 2.29
N GLU A 229 2.05 -16.22 1.59
CA GLU A 229 2.31 -15.75 0.23
C GLU A 229 2.50 -16.96 -0.67
N ALA A 230 1.77 -17.06 -1.78
CA ALA A 230 1.92 -18.11 -2.75
C ALA A 230 1.98 -17.51 -4.16
N GLY A 231 2.76 -18.11 -5.05
CA GLY A 231 2.86 -17.66 -6.43
C GLY A 231 3.12 -18.80 -7.40
N LEU A 232 2.53 -18.71 -8.58
CA LEU A 232 2.84 -19.55 -9.73
C LEU A 232 3.36 -18.62 -10.82
N THR A 233 4.63 -18.74 -11.16
CA THR A 233 5.32 -17.78 -12.02
C THR A 233 6.13 -18.45 -13.12
N GLY A 234 6.34 -17.73 -14.21
CA GLY A 234 7.35 -18.01 -15.23
C GLY A 234 8.35 -16.85 -15.30
N PHE A 235 9.37 -17.01 -16.13
CA PHE A 235 10.21 -15.91 -16.56
C PHE A 235 9.60 -15.20 -17.76
N TYR A 236 9.76 -13.88 -17.82
CA TYR A 236 9.55 -13.13 -19.05
C TYR A 236 10.80 -12.33 -19.37
N TYR A 237 11.12 -12.21 -20.65
CA TYR A 237 12.17 -11.33 -21.16
C TYR A 237 11.51 -10.24 -21.98
N GLU A 238 11.98 -9.01 -21.81
CA GLU A 238 11.50 -7.85 -22.54
C GLU A 238 12.71 -7.03 -23.00
N ASP A 239 12.79 -6.80 -24.30
CA ASP A 239 13.76 -5.91 -24.94
C ASP A 239 13.02 -4.88 -25.79
N GLY A 240 13.07 -3.62 -25.34
CA GLY A 240 12.22 -2.56 -25.86
C GLY A 240 10.73 -2.94 -25.81
N PHE A 241 9.97 -2.47 -26.81
CA PHE A 241 8.52 -2.75 -26.92
C PHE A 241 8.17 -3.92 -27.85
N ARG A 242 9.15 -4.48 -28.57
CA ARG A 242 8.91 -5.41 -29.68
C ARG A 242 9.18 -6.86 -29.30
N ASP A 243 10.18 -7.09 -28.46
CA ASP A 243 10.67 -8.43 -28.16
C ASP A 243 10.26 -8.82 -26.74
N VAL A 244 9.05 -9.38 -26.61
CA VAL A 244 8.53 -9.90 -25.34
C VAL A 244 8.32 -11.40 -25.43
N ILE A 245 9.05 -12.15 -24.61
CA ILE A 245 9.04 -13.62 -24.60
C ILE A 245 8.65 -14.11 -23.22
N PHE A 246 7.78 -15.11 -23.16
CA PHE A 246 7.30 -15.73 -21.92
C PHE A 246 7.71 -17.21 -21.88
N SER A 247 8.31 -17.65 -20.77
CA SER A 247 8.54 -19.07 -20.49
C SER A 247 7.32 -19.70 -19.82
N ASN A 248 7.14 -21.01 -19.86
CA ASN A 248 6.06 -21.67 -19.11
C ASN A 248 6.02 -21.29 -17.61
N MET A 249 4.81 -21.09 -17.08
CA MET A 249 4.58 -20.85 -15.65
C MET A 249 4.74 -22.13 -14.84
N SER A 250 5.96 -22.45 -14.42
CA SER A 250 6.28 -23.67 -13.67
C SER A 250 6.89 -23.41 -12.29
N LYS A 251 7.26 -22.17 -11.98
CA LYS A 251 7.95 -21.81 -10.73
C LYS A 251 6.96 -21.52 -9.63
N VAL A 252 6.93 -22.40 -8.63
CA VAL A 252 6.08 -22.26 -7.45
C VAL A 252 6.86 -21.59 -6.32
N HIS A 253 6.31 -20.49 -5.83
CA HIS A 253 6.74 -19.77 -4.65
C HIS A 253 5.71 -19.97 -3.54
N PHE A 254 6.16 -20.22 -2.31
CA PHE A 254 5.28 -20.34 -1.16
C PHE A 254 6.01 -19.96 0.11
N LEU A 255 5.50 -19.00 0.88
CA LEU A 255 6.03 -18.60 2.17
C LEU A 255 4.88 -18.50 3.17
N ALA A 256 5.07 -19.06 4.36
CA ALA A 256 4.24 -18.78 5.51
C ALA A 256 5.05 -17.95 6.51
N ASP A 257 4.43 -16.98 7.16
CA ASP A 257 5.13 -16.09 8.08
C ASP A 257 4.31 -15.69 9.30
N ILE A 258 5.01 -15.33 10.37
CA ILE A 258 4.47 -14.65 11.55
C ILE A 258 5.28 -13.39 11.78
N GLU A 259 4.59 -12.29 12.09
CA GLU A 259 5.20 -11.01 12.42
C GLU A 259 4.69 -10.54 13.77
N TYR A 260 5.60 -10.19 14.68
CA TYR A 260 5.31 -9.61 16.00
C TYR A 260 5.83 -8.17 16.10
N HIS A 261 5.05 -7.28 16.68
CA HIS A 261 5.37 -5.89 16.96
C HIS A 261 5.85 -5.73 18.39
N LEU A 262 6.94 -5.01 18.58
CA LEU A 262 7.39 -4.51 19.87
C LEU A 262 7.11 -3.00 19.91
N PRO A 263 6.02 -2.54 20.56
CA PRO A 263 5.55 -1.15 20.48
C PRO A 263 6.55 -0.13 20.98
N ILE A 264 7.17 -0.39 22.13
CA ILE A 264 8.13 0.52 22.78
C ILE A 264 9.29 0.84 21.82
N GLU A 265 9.69 -0.15 21.03
CA GLU A 265 10.78 -0.03 20.10
C GLU A 265 10.31 0.22 18.67
N ASN A 266 9.02 0.31 18.35
CA ASN A 266 8.54 0.33 16.95
C ASN A 266 9.27 -0.70 16.06
N LEU A 267 9.55 -1.88 16.63
CA LEU A 267 10.36 -2.94 16.02
C LEU A 267 9.46 -4.10 15.63
N ASN A 268 9.58 -4.56 14.39
CA ASN A 268 8.86 -5.70 13.88
C ASN A 268 9.84 -6.86 13.73
N VAL A 269 9.51 -7.99 14.34
CA VAL A 269 10.23 -9.25 14.19
C VAL A 269 9.37 -10.16 13.34
N ARG A 270 9.85 -10.54 12.16
CA ARG A 270 9.14 -11.43 11.25
C ARG A 270 9.96 -12.69 11.03
N ALA A 271 9.32 -13.84 11.14
CA ALA A 271 9.89 -15.13 10.77
C ALA A 271 9.06 -15.73 9.63
N SER A 272 9.72 -16.11 8.55
CA SER A 272 9.13 -16.70 7.35
C SER A 272 9.76 -18.04 7.04
N VAL A 273 8.98 -18.99 6.55
CA VAL A 273 9.46 -20.31 6.10
C VAL A 273 8.74 -20.73 4.83
N GLY A 274 9.46 -21.37 3.91
CA GLY A 274 8.87 -21.94 2.72
C GLY A 274 9.84 -22.07 1.55
N ARG A 275 9.27 -22.08 0.34
CA ARG A 275 9.97 -22.19 -0.94
C ARG A 275 10.07 -20.84 -1.63
N PHE A 276 11.30 -20.43 -1.92
CA PHE A 276 11.62 -19.17 -2.60
C PHE A 276 11.55 -19.31 -4.13
N ILE A 277 11.78 -18.22 -4.87
CA ILE A 277 11.52 -18.14 -6.32
C ILE A 277 12.45 -19.01 -7.18
N TYR A 278 13.56 -19.47 -6.60
CA TYR A 278 14.48 -20.43 -7.22
C TYR A 278 14.31 -21.84 -6.66
N GLU A 279 13.15 -22.10 -6.06
CA GLU A 279 12.71 -23.41 -5.56
C GLU A 279 13.50 -23.95 -4.38
N ASP A 280 14.42 -23.16 -3.83
CA ASP A 280 15.10 -23.44 -2.59
C ASP A 280 14.17 -23.28 -1.40
N PHE A 281 14.12 -24.31 -0.56
CA PHE A 281 13.33 -24.29 0.67
C PHE A 281 14.18 -23.80 1.84
N GLY A 282 13.63 -22.94 2.69
CA GLY A 282 14.34 -22.39 3.83
C GLY A 282 13.52 -21.45 4.69
N GLY A 283 14.21 -20.74 5.57
CA GLY A 283 13.65 -19.75 6.47
C GLY A 283 14.34 -18.39 6.36
N ARG A 284 13.61 -17.33 6.67
CA ARG A 284 14.10 -15.94 6.74
C ARG A 284 13.60 -15.29 8.01
N VAL A 285 14.47 -14.53 8.67
CA VAL A 285 14.10 -13.68 9.81
C VAL A 285 14.39 -12.24 9.45
N ASP A 286 13.40 -11.36 9.60
CA ASP A 286 13.53 -9.92 9.42
C ASP A 286 13.38 -9.19 10.77
N LEU A 287 14.26 -8.22 11.01
CA LEU A 287 14.15 -7.22 12.08
C LEU A 287 13.94 -5.87 11.40
N ILE A 288 12.74 -5.28 11.52
CA ILE A 288 12.35 -4.06 10.80
C ILE A 288 11.95 -3.00 11.83
N LYS A 289 12.81 -1.99 12.00
CA LYS A 289 12.59 -0.82 12.85
C LYS A 289 11.89 0.26 12.02
N GLN A 290 10.81 0.84 12.57
CA GLN A 290 10.08 1.93 11.93
C GLN A 290 10.42 3.26 12.62
N PHE A 291 10.91 4.21 11.83
CA PHE A 291 11.27 5.56 12.24
C PHE A 291 10.39 6.56 11.48
N GLY A 292 9.29 7.00 12.08
CA GLY A 292 8.36 7.89 11.40
C GLY A 292 7.82 7.23 10.12
N LEU A 293 8.15 7.78 8.95
CA LEU A 293 7.77 7.25 7.63
C LEU A 293 8.79 6.28 7.00
N VAL A 294 9.91 6.03 7.69
CA VAL A 294 11.03 5.23 7.20
C VAL A 294 11.06 3.87 7.88
N ASP A 295 11.14 2.81 7.09
CA ASP A 295 11.44 1.47 7.61
C ASP A 295 12.92 1.18 7.32
N VAL A 296 13.65 0.71 8.34
CA VAL A 296 15.00 0.16 8.19
C VAL A 296 14.99 -1.24 8.75
N GLY A 297 15.46 -2.22 7.99
CA GLY A 297 15.49 -3.60 8.44
C GLY A 297 16.75 -4.35 8.07
N LEU A 298 17.06 -5.33 8.90
CA LEU A 298 18.09 -6.34 8.67
C LEU A 298 17.39 -7.69 8.52
N PHE A 299 17.95 -8.57 7.71
CA PHE A 299 17.43 -9.92 7.61
C PHE A 299 18.56 -10.95 7.46
N GLY A 300 18.27 -12.15 7.92
CA GLY A 300 19.07 -13.35 7.66
C GLY A 300 18.19 -14.41 7.02
N THR A 301 18.73 -15.10 6.04
CA THR A 301 18.04 -16.15 5.29
C THR A 301 18.92 -17.40 5.25
N TYR A 302 18.32 -18.56 5.52
CA TYR A 302 18.96 -19.86 5.48
C TYR A 302 18.10 -20.81 4.67
N THR A 303 18.62 -21.32 3.55
CA THR A 303 17.93 -22.24 2.66
C THR A 303 18.81 -23.43 2.31
N GLN A 304 18.26 -24.39 1.56
CA GLN A 304 19.02 -25.52 1.02
C GLN A 304 20.20 -25.10 0.13
N ASN A 305 20.15 -23.90 -0.45
CA ASN A 305 21.22 -23.36 -1.29
C ASN A 305 22.29 -22.59 -0.50
N GLY A 306 22.11 -22.40 0.81
CA GLY A 306 23.08 -21.72 1.67
C GLY A 306 22.47 -20.67 2.58
N ALA A 307 23.33 -19.83 3.15
CA ALA A 307 22.94 -18.75 4.05
C ALA A 307 23.34 -17.39 3.47
N THR A 308 22.48 -16.40 3.64
CA THR A 308 22.76 -15.01 3.27
C THR A 308 22.14 -14.07 4.28
N ALA A 309 22.63 -12.84 4.33
CA ALA A 309 22.06 -11.77 5.12
C ALA A 309 22.00 -10.50 4.29
N GLY A 310 21.23 -9.54 4.75
CA GLY A 310 21.09 -8.28 4.03
C GLY A 310 20.38 -7.23 4.84
N PHE A 311 20.13 -6.12 4.17
CA PHE A 311 19.35 -5.04 4.73
C PHE A 311 18.29 -4.60 3.73
N GLN A 312 17.23 -4.01 4.26
CA GLN A 312 16.16 -3.44 3.49
C GLN A 312 15.81 -2.08 4.08
N PHE A 313 15.38 -1.17 3.22
CA PHE A 313 14.75 0.05 3.70
C PHE A 313 13.57 0.41 2.81
N ALA A 314 12.64 1.15 3.40
CA ALA A 314 11.56 1.79 2.68
C ALA A 314 11.45 3.22 3.15
N ILE A 315 11.63 4.18 2.23
CA ILE A 315 11.62 5.60 2.52
C ILE A 315 10.53 6.30 1.69
N PRO A 316 9.88 7.36 2.20
CA PRO A 316 9.00 8.18 1.38
C PRO A 316 9.82 8.93 0.34
N ILE A 317 9.26 9.14 -0.86
CA ILE A 317 9.90 9.98 -1.88
C ILE A 317 9.23 11.35 -1.91
N PHE A 318 9.98 12.38 -1.54
CA PHE A 318 9.58 13.79 -1.70
C PHE A 318 9.55 14.19 -3.20
N PRO A 319 8.61 15.03 -3.68
CA PRO A 319 7.64 15.85 -2.94
C PRO A 319 6.32 15.16 -2.55
N GLY A 320 6.15 13.87 -2.83
CA GLY A 320 4.83 13.23 -2.73
C GLY A 320 3.96 13.70 -3.88
N ASN A 321 3.41 14.92 -3.80
CA ASN A 321 2.64 15.54 -4.87
C ASN A 321 3.50 16.52 -5.69
N ILE A 322 3.52 16.38 -7.01
CA ILE A 322 4.26 17.29 -7.93
C ILE A 322 3.29 18.29 -8.55
N PHE A 323 2.14 17.81 -9.04
CA PHE A 323 1.11 18.63 -9.67
C PHE A 323 -0.26 18.00 -9.48
N LYS A 324 -1.25 18.79 -9.10
CA LYS A 324 -2.61 18.32 -8.81
C LYS A 324 -3.65 19.22 -9.45
N THR A 325 -4.62 18.59 -10.13
CA THR A 325 -5.85 19.21 -10.63
C THR A 325 -7.05 18.41 -10.15
N LYS A 326 -8.27 18.85 -10.47
CA LYS A 326 -9.50 18.11 -10.16
C LYS A 326 -9.67 16.79 -10.90
N LYS A 327 -8.85 16.46 -11.90
CA LYS A 327 -9.01 15.22 -12.69
C LYS A 327 -7.72 14.42 -12.84
N VAL A 328 -6.57 15.07 -12.74
CA VAL A 328 -5.26 14.47 -12.98
C VAL A 328 -4.31 14.91 -11.87
N GLN A 329 -3.49 13.97 -11.40
CA GLN A 329 -2.42 14.21 -10.45
C GLN A 329 -1.13 13.57 -10.94
N LEU A 330 -0.04 14.33 -10.92
CA LEU A 330 1.33 13.84 -11.06
C LEU A 330 1.98 13.83 -9.67
N ARG A 331 2.51 12.67 -9.28
CA ARG A 331 3.08 12.45 -7.95
C ARG A 331 4.29 11.54 -7.99
N THR A 332 5.08 11.49 -6.92
CA THR A 332 6.05 10.42 -6.70
C THR A 332 5.34 9.19 -6.10
N THR A 333 5.99 8.03 -6.13
CA THR A 333 5.52 6.86 -5.37
C THR A 333 5.54 7.16 -3.87
N GLU A 334 4.59 6.58 -3.12
CA GLU A 334 4.45 6.76 -1.66
C GLU A 334 5.70 6.27 -0.91
N GLU A 335 6.32 5.20 -1.40
CA GLU A 335 7.57 4.67 -0.87
C GLU A 335 8.51 4.20 -2.00
N PHE A 336 9.81 4.39 -1.77
CA PHE A 336 10.89 3.65 -2.41
C PHE A 336 11.33 2.53 -1.48
N ARG A 337 11.16 1.28 -1.93
CA ARG A 337 11.62 0.09 -1.21
C ARG A 337 12.82 -0.52 -1.91
N TRP A 338 13.88 -0.75 -1.16
CA TRP A 338 15.07 -1.41 -1.64
C TRP A 338 15.53 -2.48 -0.65
N GLU A 339 15.96 -3.60 -1.21
CA GLU A 339 16.53 -4.73 -0.47
C GLU A 339 17.87 -5.05 -1.12
N TYR A 340 18.90 -5.09 -0.28
CA TYR A 340 20.22 -5.57 -0.65
C TYR A 340 20.51 -6.87 0.07
N THR A 341 20.81 -7.91 -0.70
CA THR A 341 21.18 -9.23 -0.22
C THR A 341 22.66 -9.44 -0.48
N TYR A 342 23.42 -9.81 0.55
CA TYR A 342 24.83 -10.15 0.40
C TYR A 342 24.96 -11.52 -0.27
N ASN A 343 24.98 -11.52 -1.60
CA ASN A 343 25.19 -12.73 -2.37
C ASN A 343 25.92 -12.43 -3.68
N ASN A 344 27.10 -13.01 -3.83
CA ASN A 344 27.97 -12.75 -4.99
C ASN A 344 27.86 -13.84 -6.06
N GLU A 345 27.39 -15.04 -5.71
CA GLU A 345 27.42 -16.21 -6.60
C GLU A 345 26.12 -17.01 -6.57
N ASP A 346 25.62 -17.35 -5.38
CA ASP A 346 24.46 -18.23 -5.24
C ASP A 346 23.12 -17.48 -5.22
N ARG A 347 22.05 -18.18 -5.59
CA ARG A 347 20.68 -17.67 -5.48
C ARG A 347 20.06 -18.26 -4.23
N VAL A 348 20.19 -17.55 -3.12
CA VAL A 348 19.69 -17.97 -1.80
C VAL A 348 18.51 -17.11 -1.38
N GLY A 349 17.34 -17.71 -1.20
CA GLY A 349 16.22 -17.07 -0.52
C GLY A 349 15.62 -15.87 -1.25
N LEU A 350 15.70 -15.84 -2.58
CA LEU A 350 15.27 -14.67 -3.36
C LEU A 350 13.74 -14.60 -3.48
N LYS A 351 13.21 -13.38 -3.36
CA LYS A 351 11.81 -13.03 -3.65
C LYS A 351 11.75 -12.14 -4.89
N TYR A 352 10.66 -12.23 -5.68
CA TYR A 352 10.40 -11.23 -6.72
C TYR A 352 9.74 -9.99 -6.12
N ARG A 353 9.91 -8.83 -6.78
CA ARG A 353 9.30 -7.57 -6.35
C ARG A 353 8.11 -7.24 -7.24
N MET A 354 6.96 -6.95 -6.64
CA MET A 354 5.73 -6.71 -7.38
C MET A 354 5.61 -5.29 -7.95
N GLY A 355 6.57 -4.39 -7.72
CA GLY A 355 6.42 -2.97 -8.10
C GLY A 355 5.36 -2.23 -7.28
N ALA A 356 4.86 -2.88 -6.23
CA ALA A 356 3.98 -2.40 -5.18
C ALA A 356 4.42 -3.01 -3.84
N PRO A 357 4.13 -2.37 -2.70
CA PRO A 357 4.39 -2.95 -1.39
C PRO A 357 3.65 -4.29 -1.21
N ARG A 358 4.24 -5.24 -0.49
CA ARG A 358 3.57 -6.50 -0.14
C ARG A 358 2.47 -6.23 0.89
N LEU A 359 1.48 -7.11 0.99
CA LEU A 359 0.34 -6.97 1.89
C LEU A 359 0.77 -6.72 3.35
N VAL A 360 1.81 -7.43 3.79
CA VAL A 360 2.45 -7.23 5.10
C VAL A 360 2.91 -5.80 5.33
N ASP A 361 3.53 -5.20 4.33
CA ASP A 361 4.13 -3.87 4.44
C ASP A 361 3.05 -2.79 4.45
N VAL A 362 1.99 -2.97 3.67
CA VAL A 362 0.80 -2.10 3.68
C VAL A 362 0.16 -2.11 5.07
N LEU A 363 -0.16 -3.30 5.60
CA LEU A 363 -0.91 -3.44 6.85
C LEU A 363 -0.12 -2.97 8.07
N ARG A 364 1.22 -3.03 8.03
CA ARG A 364 2.07 -2.51 9.11
C ARG A 364 1.83 -1.02 9.40
N GLN A 365 1.56 -0.23 8.35
CA GLN A 365 1.30 1.21 8.49
C GLN A 365 -0.01 1.52 9.22
N TYR A 366 -0.92 0.55 9.30
CA TYR A 366 -2.23 0.71 9.95
C TYR A 366 -2.22 0.35 11.44
N ARG A 367 -1.12 -0.20 11.98
CA ARG A 367 -1.11 -0.64 13.38
C ARG A 367 -1.35 0.52 14.34
N VAL A 368 -2.16 0.27 15.36
CA VAL A 368 -2.57 1.30 16.34
C VAL A 368 -1.38 1.84 17.10
N ASP A 369 -0.58 0.95 17.69
CA ASP A 369 0.58 1.33 18.49
C ASP A 369 1.57 2.18 17.66
N PHE A 370 1.76 1.81 16.38
CA PHE A 370 2.59 2.60 15.47
C PHE A 370 1.98 3.97 15.17
N ILE A 371 0.69 4.05 14.82
CA ILE A 371 -0.02 5.32 14.58
C ILE A 371 0.05 6.22 15.83
N GLN A 372 -0.18 5.67 17.01
CA GLN A 372 -0.11 6.40 18.28
C GLN A 372 1.32 6.90 18.56
N SER A 373 2.35 6.10 18.25
CA SER A 373 3.75 6.53 18.42
C SER A 373 4.16 7.72 17.53
N LEU A 374 3.43 7.98 16.44
CA LEU A 374 3.65 9.14 15.57
C LEU A 374 2.99 10.42 16.10
N LYS A 375 2.06 10.31 17.07
CA LYS A 375 1.45 11.45 17.75
C LYS A 375 2.40 12.07 18.78
N GLU A 376 3.29 11.27 19.33
CA GLU A 376 4.22 11.65 20.41
C GLU A 376 5.54 12.25 19.89
N GLN A 377 5.77 12.19 18.57
CA GLN A 377 6.92 12.79 17.87
C GLN A 377 6.56 14.18 17.37
#